data_AF-A0A941FTM5-F1
#
_entry.id   AF-A0A941FTM5-F1
#
_cell.length_a   1.000
_cell.length_b   1.000
_cell.length_c   1.000
_cell.angle_alpha   90.00
_cell.angle_beta   90.00
_cell.angle_gamma   90.00
#
_symmetry.space_group_name_H-M   'P 1'
#
loop_
_entity.id
_entity.type
_entity.pdbx_description
1 polymer ?
#
loop_
_entity_poly.entity_id
_entity_poly.type
_entity_poly.pdbx_seq_one_letter_code
_entity_poly.pdbx_strand_id
1 'polypeptide(L)'
;MDKAVRIAKENGTKIVFDPNIRLKIWGDEKEARHIITKYASKSDIVMPGVSEAEFLFGSHTRRNLPIIFMNSVSKQFYLNWAKKAL
;
A
#
# COMPACT_ATOMS: atom_id res chain seq x y z
N MET A 1 -8.98 -11.54 -5.80
CA MET A 1 -8.12 -10.38 -6.08
C MET A 1 -7.23 -10.58 -7.31
N ASP A 2 -6.44 -11.66 -7.40
CA ASP A 2 -5.51 -11.89 -8.53
C ASP A 2 -6.17 -11.82 -9.93
N LYS A 3 -7.38 -12.39 -10.12
CA LYS A 3 -8.15 -12.26 -11.37
C LYS A 3 -8.52 -10.81 -11.71
N ALA A 4 -8.91 -10.02 -10.72
CA ALA A 4 -9.30 -8.61 -10.93
C ALA A 4 -8.09 -7.75 -11.32
N VAL A 5 -6.95 -7.94 -10.64
CA VAL A 5 -5.69 -7.28 -10.99
C VAL A 5 -5.27 -7.62 -12.42
N ARG A 6 -5.37 -8.90 -12.81
CA ARG A 6 -5.04 -9.32 -14.17
C ARG A 6 -5.90 -8.61 -15.21
N ILE A 7 -7.23 -8.63 -15.05
CA ILE A 7 -8.17 -8.00 -15.98
C ILE A 7 -7.90 -6.49 -16.09
N ALA A 8 -7.67 -5.81 -14.96
CA ALA A 8 -7.36 -4.38 -14.97
C ALA A 8 -6.08 -4.09 -15.77
N LYS A 9 -5.01 -4.88 -15.56
CA LYS A 9 -3.76 -4.76 -16.30
C LYS A 9 -3.92 -5.04 -17.79
N GLU A 10 -4.66 -6.10 -18.16
CA GLU A 10 -4.95 -6.45 -19.57
C GLU A 10 -5.69 -5.32 -20.30
N ASN A 11 -6.49 -4.53 -19.59
CA ASN A 11 -7.25 -3.41 -20.15
C ASN A 11 -6.57 -2.04 -19.95
N GLY A 12 -5.31 -2.00 -19.50
CA GLY A 12 -4.60 -0.74 -19.22
C GLY A 12 -5.26 0.13 -18.14
N THR A 13 -6.11 -0.46 -17.30
CA THR A 13 -6.82 0.23 -16.23
C THR A 13 -5.89 0.45 -15.05
N LYS A 14 -5.78 1.70 -14.57
CA LYS A 14 -4.99 2.02 -13.38
C LYS A 14 -5.59 1.37 -12.13
N ILE A 15 -4.73 0.83 -11.29
CA ILE A 15 -5.07 0.20 -10.03
C ILE A 15 -4.63 1.11 -8.88
N VAL A 16 -5.59 1.55 -8.06
CA VAL A 16 -5.34 2.31 -6.83
C VAL A 16 -5.63 1.42 -5.64
N PHE A 17 -4.69 1.36 -4.69
CA PHE A 17 -4.80 0.51 -3.50
C PHE A 17 -4.69 1.32 -2.22
N ASP A 18 -5.77 1.34 -1.45
CA ASP A 18 -5.81 1.81 -0.07
C ASP A 18 -5.73 0.59 0.86
N PRO A 19 -4.64 0.42 1.63
CA PRO A 19 -4.45 -0.75 2.48
C PRO A 19 -5.37 -0.81 3.71
N ASN A 20 -5.98 0.31 4.15
CA ASN A 20 -6.86 0.47 5.32
C ASN A 20 -6.89 -0.73 6.29
N ILE A 21 -5.82 -0.89 7.09
CA ILE A 21 -5.54 -2.14 7.79
C ILE A 21 -6.36 -2.25 9.07
N ARG A 22 -7.23 -3.26 9.16
CA ARG A 22 -7.97 -3.61 10.40
C ARG A 22 -7.46 -4.92 11.01
N LEU A 23 -6.36 -4.84 11.76
CA LEU A 23 -5.68 -6.02 12.34
C LEU A 23 -6.59 -6.92 13.21
N LYS A 24 -7.61 -6.37 13.86
CA LYS A 24 -8.57 -7.16 14.66
C LYS A 24 -9.31 -8.27 13.88
N ILE A 25 -9.38 -8.15 12.55
CA ILE A 25 -10.05 -9.13 11.67
C ILE A 25 -9.04 -10.15 11.13
N TRP A 26 -7.76 -9.85 11.19
CA TRP A 26 -6.70 -10.74 10.76
C TRP A 26 -6.35 -11.72 11.88
N GLY A 27 -6.33 -13.02 11.57
CA GLY A 27 -5.88 -14.06 12.52
C GLY A 27 -4.36 -14.11 12.67
N ASP A 28 -3.62 -13.61 11.68
CA ASP A 28 -2.15 -13.55 11.67
C ASP A 28 -1.68 -12.23 11.04
N GLU A 29 -0.92 -11.44 11.79
CA GLU A 29 -0.33 -10.19 11.31
C GLU A 29 0.72 -10.40 10.22
N LYS A 30 1.44 -11.54 10.23
CA LYS A 30 2.42 -11.85 9.19
C LYS A 30 1.73 -12.13 7.87
N GLU A 31 0.62 -12.86 7.89
CA GLU A 31 -0.22 -13.08 6.72
C GLU A 31 -0.80 -11.77 6.20
N ALA A 32 -1.35 -10.94 7.10
CA ALA A 32 -1.87 -9.62 6.76
C ALA A 32 -0.83 -8.78 6.01
N ARG A 33 0.37 -8.65 6.59
CA ARG A 33 1.50 -7.96 5.97
C ARG A 33 1.84 -8.55 4.59
N HIS A 34 1.95 -9.86 4.48
CA HIS A 34 2.28 -10.51 3.22
C HIS A 34 1.26 -10.20 2.12
N ILE A 35 -0.02 -10.37 2.41
CA ILE A 35 -1.12 -10.15 1.46
C ILE A 35 -1.22 -8.69 1.05
N ILE A 36 -1.16 -7.77 2.01
CA ILE A 36 -1.31 -6.34 1.76
C ILE A 36 -0.12 -5.83 0.93
N THR A 37 1.12 -6.22 1.27
CA THR A 37 2.31 -5.88 0.49
C THR A 37 2.25 -6.49 -0.92
N LYS A 38 1.76 -7.73 -1.08
CA LYS A 38 1.58 -8.38 -2.40
C LYS A 38 0.66 -7.57 -3.30
N TYR A 39 -0.43 -7.00 -2.80
CA TYR A 39 -1.37 -6.24 -3.65
C TYR A 39 -0.97 -4.77 -3.81
N ALA A 40 -0.32 -4.17 -2.82
CA ALA A 40 0.32 -2.87 -2.97
C ALA A 40 1.33 -2.90 -4.13
N SER A 41 2.19 -3.92 -4.23
CA SER A 41 3.20 -4.03 -5.32
C SER A 41 2.63 -4.29 -6.70
N LYS A 42 1.36 -4.72 -6.78
CA LYS A 42 0.66 -4.91 -8.05
C LYS A 42 -0.11 -3.68 -8.52
N SER A 43 -0.16 -2.63 -7.69
CA SER A 43 -0.95 -1.42 -7.93
C SER A 43 -0.12 -0.31 -8.55
N ASP A 44 -0.76 0.63 -9.23
CA ASP A 44 -0.09 1.79 -9.84
C ASP A 44 0.07 2.94 -8.83
N ILE A 45 -0.89 3.06 -7.92
CA ILE A 45 -0.93 4.06 -6.85
C ILE A 45 -1.26 3.35 -5.54
N VAL A 46 -0.53 3.66 -4.47
CA VAL A 46 -0.80 3.17 -3.12
C VAL A 46 -1.05 4.34 -2.19
N MET A 47 -2.08 4.25 -1.37
CA MET A 47 -2.55 5.32 -0.47
C MET A 47 -2.52 4.89 1.00
N PRO A 48 -1.33 4.60 1.58
CA PRO A 48 -1.25 4.25 2.98
C PRO A 48 -1.33 5.51 3.85
N GLY A 49 -1.92 5.38 5.04
CA GLY A 49 -1.63 6.28 6.15
C GLY A 49 -0.26 5.95 6.77
N VAL A 50 0.13 6.75 7.75
CA VAL A 50 1.43 6.61 8.42
C VAL A 50 1.54 5.28 9.15
N SER A 51 0.48 4.88 9.85
CA SER A 51 0.43 3.61 10.59
C SER A 51 0.48 2.39 9.65
N GLU A 52 -0.20 2.43 8.49
CA GLU A 52 -0.08 1.34 7.51
C GLU A 52 1.32 1.29 6.92
N ALA A 53 1.93 2.44 6.63
CA ALA A 53 3.29 2.50 6.12
C ALA A 53 4.31 1.93 7.12
N GLU A 54 4.23 2.31 8.39
CA GLU A 54 5.07 1.76 9.45
C GLU A 54 4.81 0.27 9.65
N PHE A 55 3.54 -0.15 9.63
CA PHE A 55 3.18 -1.55 9.69
C PHE A 55 3.84 -2.29 8.54
N LEU A 56 3.70 -1.88 7.28
CA LEU A 56 4.17 -2.66 6.13
C LEU A 56 5.70 -2.63 5.95
N PHE A 57 6.36 -1.49 6.20
CA PHE A 57 7.76 -1.24 5.80
C PHE A 57 8.71 -0.97 6.97
N GLY A 58 8.21 -0.91 8.20
CA GLY A 58 9.00 -0.60 9.38
C GLY A 58 9.14 0.90 9.65
N SER A 59 9.65 1.24 10.83
CA SER A 59 9.65 2.60 11.40
C SER A 59 10.91 3.42 11.07
N HIS A 60 11.66 3.08 10.03
CA HIS A 60 12.87 3.81 9.65
C HIS A 60 12.54 5.13 8.95
N THR A 61 12.18 6.12 9.79
CA THR A 61 12.03 7.56 9.55
C THR A 61 10.89 7.98 8.62
N ARG A 62 9.91 8.73 9.16
CA ARG A 62 8.88 9.48 8.40
C ARG A 62 9.40 10.23 7.16
N ARG A 63 10.66 10.69 7.19
CA ARG A 63 11.35 11.35 6.05
C ARG A 63 11.64 10.41 4.87
N ASN A 64 11.86 9.13 5.13
CA ASN A 64 12.24 8.14 4.13
C ASN A 64 11.07 7.27 3.66
N LEU A 65 9.91 7.33 4.31
CA LEU A 65 8.69 6.66 3.82
C LEU A 65 8.42 6.95 2.33
N PRO A 66 8.48 8.20 1.84
CA PRO A 66 8.28 8.47 0.41
C PRO A 66 9.30 7.74 -0.50
N ILE A 67 10.55 7.64 -0.04
CA ILE A 67 11.69 7.07 -0.79
C ILE A 67 11.64 5.54 -0.77
N ILE A 68 11.33 4.94 0.39
CA ILE A 68 11.15 3.49 0.54
C ILE A 68 9.98 3.04 -0.33
N PHE A 69 8.86 3.77 -0.35
CA PHE A 69 7.72 3.46 -1.20
C PHE A 69 8.04 3.59 -2.69
N MET A 70 8.69 4.68 -3.13
CA MET A 70 9.10 4.84 -4.53
C MET A 70 10.01 3.72 -5.03
N ASN A 71 10.89 3.19 -4.16
CA ASN A 71 11.84 2.13 -4.52
C ASN A 71 11.27 0.71 -4.38
N SER A 72 10.20 0.50 -3.59
CA SER A 72 9.67 -0.85 -3.31
C SER A 72 8.30 -1.11 -3.94
N VAL A 73 7.49 -0.08 -4.20
CA VAL A 73 6.07 -0.24 -4.54
C VAL A 73 5.55 0.96 -5.36
N SER A 74 5.52 0.82 -6.69
CA SER A 74 4.75 1.65 -7.67
C SER A 74 5.16 3.13 -7.88
N LYS A 75 4.83 3.66 -9.07
CA LYS A 75 5.43 4.88 -9.68
C LYS A 75 4.95 6.23 -9.12
N GLN A 76 3.92 6.29 -8.26
CA GLN A 76 3.41 7.58 -7.77
C GLN A 76 2.87 7.46 -6.33
N PHE A 77 3.53 8.13 -5.38
CA PHE A 77 3.10 8.22 -3.98
C PHE A 77 2.46 9.59 -3.69
N TYR A 78 1.31 9.60 -3.02
CA TYR A 78 0.55 10.83 -2.69
C TYR A 78 0.53 11.09 -1.18
N LEU A 79 1.54 11.80 -0.65
CA LEU A 79 1.60 12.23 0.77
C LEU A 79 0.56 13.28 1.15
N ASN A 80 -0.01 13.98 0.17
CA ASN A 80 -0.88 15.14 0.44
C ASN A 80 -2.24 14.76 1.04
N TRP A 81 -2.65 13.49 1.00
CA TRP A 81 -3.94 13.06 1.56
C TRP A 81 -3.89 12.91 3.10
N ALA A 82 -2.80 12.36 3.65
CA ALA A 82 -2.64 12.13 5.09
C ALA A 82 -2.59 13.41 5.94
N LYS A 83 -2.21 14.55 5.36
CA LYS A 83 -2.19 15.86 6.05
C LYS A 83 -3.56 16.55 6.12
N LYS A 84 -4.53 16.13 5.30
CA LYS A 84 -5.82 16.80 5.17
C LYS A 84 -6.97 16.10 5.92
N ALA A 85 -6.70 14.90 6.44
CA ALA A 85 -7.66 14.07 7.20
C ALA A 85 -7.46 14.17 8.73
N LEU A 86 -6.67 15.14 9.20
CA LEU A 86 -6.49 15.51 10.61
C LEU A 86 -6.98 16.94 10.83
#